data_AF-A0A024GST1-F1
#
_entry.id   AF-A0A024GST1-F1
#
_cell.length_a   1.000
_cell.length_b   1.000
_cell.length_c   1.000
_cell.angle_alpha   90.00
_cell.angle_beta   90.00
_cell.angle_gamma   90.00
#
_symmetry.space_group_name_H-M   'P 1'
#
loop_
_entity.id
_entity.type
_entity.pdbx_description
1 polymer ?
#
loop_
_entity_poly.entity_id
_entity_poly.type
_entity_poly.pdbx_seq_one_letter_code
_entity_poly.pdbx_strand_id
1 'polypeptide(L)'
;MTQGSTHRLAGRNIAGTCTVTQENYDEMKKRAQVSSDERYIKEGGSHTPSDAQNKMQERKRIMMEDGDGIRVRREQATLKMDIEQLWKAPLVEEDVTMHQHVASIRRIQSLAMQAQGYADCDKLCEQYKENQAREARYNKSHDDRMEQERYKELKRCNKAREEKRLNALEARNALEDQINERQKKKIWEEEAKALEGSRVLQMYKKYEAEEKMKAEKQRDSIKKNLVQIRQTNERLQSHKAAEIDRKKYEEGMMRAFLRRKASEDEARRKEKLELDKLKEQQFAKLCAKQQKTSDTRSFEDEIRAKRAYEAMEMRLRRKEDLQKIELRKAIQRVSDDRTEQIQLRQALRNKEKDAETKLNKLSMEMEKEAVQKQVDSMEIHRHRQMAYREQLEEQIRNNALSRNQTKQIDAVNATYRQKKQTKECIIAEKVRQETLEKLRKQNVPEIYLLELKRMTISQSDT
;
A
#
# COMPACT_ATOMS: atom_id res chain seq x y z
N MET A 1 -81.43 41.64 -20.85
CA MET A 1 -82.61 42.53 -20.83
C MET A 1 -82.35 43.65 -19.84
N THR A 2 -82.15 44.88 -20.33
CA THR A 2 -82.61 46.14 -19.71
C THR A 2 -82.32 47.22 -20.74
N GLN A 3 -83.39 47.61 -21.43
CA GLN A 3 -83.44 48.75 -22.33
C GLN A 3 -83.42 50.04 -21.54
N GLY A 4 -82.86 51.09 -22.13
CA GLY A 4 -82.89 52.45 -21.60
C GLY A 4 -82.79 53.45 -22.74
N SER A 5 -83.89 53.58 -23.49
CA SER A 5 -84.15 54.66 -24.44
C SER A 5 -84.48 55.95 -23.69
N THR A 6 -83.95 57.09 -24.13
CA THR A 6 -84.80 58.26 -24.50
C THR A 6 -83.98 59.39 -25.13
N HIS A 7 -84.61 59.98 -26.14
CA HIS A 7 -84.21 61.10 -26.99
C HIS A 7 -84.00 62.44 -26.26
N ARG A 8 -83.17 63.32 -26.83
CA ARG A 8 -83.53 64.74 -27.06
C ARG A 8 -82.92 65.28 -28.36
N LEU A 9 -83.79 65.95 -29.11
CA LEU A 9 -83.62 66.57 -30.42
C LEU A 9 -83.02 67.98 -30.36
N ALA A 10 -82.55 68.42 -31.53
CA ALA A 10 -82.68 69.75 -32.14
C ALA A 10 -81.42 70.65 -32.21
N GLY A 11 -81.08 71.01 -33.45
CA GLY A 11 -80.05 71.97 -33.87
C GLY A 11 -79.67 71.73 -35.33
N ARG A 12 -80.65 71.70 -36.25
CA ARG A 12 -81.05 72.79 -37.15
C ARG A 12 -80.03 73.07 -38.27
N ASN A 13 -80.39 72.55 -39.45
CA ASN A 13 -79.75 72.71 -40.74
C ASN A 13 -79.53 74.19 -41.13
N ILE A 14 -78.37 74.50 -41.70
CA ILE A 14 -78.22 75.58 -42.70
C ILE A 14 -77.56 74.94 -43.92
N ALA A 15 -78.38 74.34 -44.76
CA ALA A 15 -78.05 74.12 -46.16
C ALA A 15 -78.38 75.43 -46.90
N GLY A 16 -77.40 75.97 -47.62
CA GLY A 16 -77.53 77.21 -48.39
C GLY A 16 -76.68 77.15 -49.65
N THR A 17 -76.95 76.14 -50.49
CA THR A 17 -76.47 76.08 -51.87
C THR A 17 -77.16 77.18 -52.67
N CYS A 18 -76.49 78.32 -52.88
CA CYS A 18 -76.91 79.32 -53.86
C CYS A 18 -76.55 78.84 -55.27
N THR A 19 -77.43 78.06 -55.88
CA THR A 19 -77.43 77.85 -57.34
C THR A 19 -78.06 79.06 -58.00
N VAL A 20 -77.24 79.88 -58.66
CA VAL A 20 -77.71 81.00 -59.50
C VAL A 20 -78.30 80.40 -60.79
N THR A 21 -79.61 80.53 -60.97
CA THR A 21 -80.31 80.18 -62.21
C THR A 21 -80.09 81.27 -63.27
N GLN A 22 -80.06 80.89 -64.55
CA GLN A 22 -79.80 81.80 -65.68
C GLN A 22 -80.73 83.03 -65.70
N GLU A 23 -81.95 82.89 -65.21
CA GLU A 23 -82.93 83.98 -65.09
C GLU A 23 -82.50 85.07 -64.09
N ASN A 24 -81.82 84.70 -62.99
CA ASN A 24 -81.31 85.67 -62.00
C ASN A 24 -80.09 86.43 -62.51
N TYR A 25 -79.31 85.86 -63.44
CA TYR A 25 -78.21 86.55 -64.11
C TYR A 25 -78.73 87.61 -65.10
N ASP A 26 -79.82 87.32 -65.82
CA ASP A 26 -80.41 88.24 -66.78
C ASP A 26 -81.17 89.41 -66.10
N GLU A 27 -81.76 89.21 -64.92
CA GLU A 27 -82.30 90.30 -64.11
C GLU A 27 -81.22 91.23 -63.53
N MET A 28 -80.08 90.67 -63.11
CA MET A 28 -78.92 91.48 -62.69
C MET A 28 -78.31 92.27 -63.86
N LYS A 29 -78.29 91.70 -65.07
CA LYS A 29 -77.81 92.38 -66.28
C LYS A 29 -78.71 93.54 -66.70
N LYS A 30 -80.04 93.41 -66.54
CA LYS A 30 -81.00 94.49 -66.80
C LYS A 30 -80.95 95.62 -65.75
N ARG A 31 -80.52 95.34 -64.51
CA ARG A 31 -80.29 96.36 -63.47
C ARG A 31 -78.94 97.10 -63.59
N ALA A 32 -77.99 96.56 -64.34
CA ALA A 32 -76.66 97.16 -64.54
C ALA A 32 -76.57 98.05 -65.81
N GLN A 33 -77.65 98.19 -66.58
CA GLN A 33 -77.67 98.97 -67.81
C GLN A 33 -78.26 100.37 -67.54
N VAL A 34 -77.44 101.28 -66.99
CA VAL A 34 -77.74 102.72 -66.99
C VAL A 34 -77.22 103.30 -68.30
N SER A 35 -78.16 103.70 -69.15
CA SER A 35 -77.92 104.57 -70.30
C SER A 35 -77.34 105.91 -69.84
N SER A 36 -76.32 106.38 -70.56
CA SER A 36 -75.85 107.75 -70.46
C SER A 36 -75.43 108.21 -71.85
N ASP A 37 -76.43 108.34 -72.73
CA ASP A 37 -76.37 109.18 -73.91
C ASP A 37 -77.16 110.45 -73.58
N GLU A 38 -76.48 111.51 -73.16
CA GLU A 38 -76.91 112.88 -73.42
C GLU A 38 -75.65 113.72 -73.68
N ARG A 39 -75.48 114.10 -74.95
CA ARG A 39 -74.49 115.10 -75.37
C ARG A 39 -75.19 116.45 -75.52
N TYR A 40 -74.43 117.52 -75.21
CA TYR A 40 -74.53 118.89 -75.74
C TYR A 40 -75.73 119.73 -75.20
N ILE A 41 -75.60 120.94 -74.65
CA ILE A 41 -74.69 122.09 -74.89
C ILE A 41 -74.71 123.07 -73.68
N LYS A 42 -73.59 123.80 -73.50
CA LYS A 42 -73.40 125.22 -73.09
C LYS A 42 -72.64 125.51 -71.78
N GLU A 43 -71.41 125.94 -72.05
CA GLU A 43 -70.53 126.88 -71.34
C GLU A 43 -71.22 127.97 -70.50
N GLY A 44 -70.55 128.34 -69.40
CA GLY A 44 -70.52 129.70 -68.89
C GLY A 44 -70.76 129.85 -67.38
N GLY A 45 -69.71 130.22 -66.63
CA GLY A 45 -69.87 131.14 -65.49
C GLY A 45 -69.54 130.65 -64.06
N SER A 46 -68.24 130.74 -63.71
CA SER A 46 -67.69 131.39 -62.49
C SER A 46 -68.20 131.10 -61.06
N HIS A 47 -67.26 130.54 -60.27
CA HIS A 47 -66.77 131.01 -58.96
C HIS A 47 -67.49 130.71 -57.61
N THR A 48 -66.78 129.85 -56.84
CA THR A 48 -66.51 129.80 -55.38
C THR A 48 -67.52 129.14 -54.42
N PRO A 49 -67.07 128.50 -53.30
CA PRO A 49 -65.71 128.42 -52.74
C PRO A 49 -65.10 127.00 -52.63
N SER A 50 -63.80 126.90 -52.92
CA SER A 50 -62.94 125.69 -53.00
C SER A 50 -62.59 125.06 -51.64
N ASP A 51 -62.72 125.79 -50.54
CA ASP A 51 -62.18 125.35 -49.24
C ASP A 51 -63.04 124.30 -48.51
N ALA A 52 -64.33 124.19 -48.84
CA ALA A 52 -65.21 123.19 -48.24
C ALA A 52 -64.94 121.79 -48.82
N GLN A 53 -64.61 121.70 -50.11
CA GLN A 53 -64.26 120.43 -50.76
C GLN A 53 -62.88 119.93 -50.31
N ASN A 54 -61.90 120.83 -50.16
CA ASN A 54 -60.57 120.45 -49.68
C ASN A 54 -60.60 119.95 -48.23
N LYS A 55 -61.37 120.59 -47.33
CA LYS A 55 -61.52 120.10 -45.94
C LYS A 55 -62.25 118.76 -45.84
N MET A 56 -63.18 118.47 -46.77
CA MET A 56 -63.86 117.18 -46.84
C MET A 56 -62.93 116.08 -47.38
N GLN A 57 -62.11 116.40 -48.40
CA GLN A 57 -61.13 115.47 -48.95
C GLN A 57 -60.00 115.18 -47.94
N GLU A 58 -59.53 116.19 -47.20
CA GLU A 58 -58.52 116.00 -46.15
C GLU A 58 -59.04 115.12 -45.00
N ARG A 59 -60.30 115.32 -44.58
CA ARG A 59 -60.93 114.42 -43.58
C ARG A 59 -61.10 113.00 -44.09
N LYS A 60 -61.45 112.81 -45.37
CA LYS A 60 -61.51 111.48 -45.99
C LYS A 60 -60.13 110.83 -46.05
N ARG A 61 -59.09 111.60 -46.39
CA ARG A 61 -57.71 111.11 -46.45
C ARG A 61 -57.19 110.70 -45.07
N ILE A 62 -57.42 111.51 -44.04
CA ILE A 62 -57.06 111.18 -42.65
C ILE A 62 -57.82 109.92 -42.20
N MET A 63 -59.11 109.80 -42.51
CA MET A 63 -59.90 108.60 -42.17
C MET A 63 -59.42 107.34 -42.91
N MET A 64 -58.91 107.49 -44.14
CA MET A 64 -58.37 106.39 -44.95
C MET A 64 -56.97 105.98 -44.47
N GLU A 65 -56.09 106.94 -44.18
CA GLU A 65 -54.76 106.70 -43.61
C GLU A 65 -54.84 106.07 -42.20
N ASP A 66 -55.78 106.53 -41.35
CA ASP A 66 -56.04 105.90 -40.03
C ASP A 66 -56.69 104.51 -40.18
N GLY A 67 -57.58 104.33 -41.16
CA GLY A 67 -58.22 103.05 -41.47
C GLY A 67 -57.24 101.99 -41.93
N ASP A 68 -56.36 102.34 -42.87
CA ASP A 68 -55.32 101.44 -43.40
C ASP A 68 -54.23 101.17 -42.36
N GLY A 69 -53.84 102.17 -41.56
CA GLY A 69 -52.89 102.00 -40.46
C GLY A 69 -53.40 101.08 -39.33
N ILE A 70 -54.69 101.14 -39.00
CA ILE A 70 -55.33 100.23 -38.04
C ILE A 70 -55.46 98.82 -38.63
N ARG A 71 -55.74 98.70 -39.93
CA ARG A 71 -55.85 97.43 -40.62
C ARG A 71 -54.51 96.69 -40.67
N VAL A 72 -53.41 97.36 -41.04
CA VAL A 72 -52.06 96.77 -41.05
C VAL A 72 -51.62 96.35 -39.66
N ARG A 73 -51.90 97.14 -38.61
CA ARG A 73 -51.56 96.75 -37.23
C ARG A 73 -52.38 95.55 -36.74
N ARG A 74 -53.66 95.46 -37.11
CA ARG A 74 -54.49 94.29 -36.81
C ARG A 74 -53.99 93.05 -37.54
N GLU A 75 -53.68 93.17 -38.83
CA GLU A 75 -53.14 92.07 -39.64
C GLU A 75 -51.76 91.62 -39.13
N GLN A 76 -50.89 92.55 -38.69
CA GLN A 76 -49.61 92.20 -38.05
C GLN A 76 -49.80 91.57 -36.66
N ALA A 77 -50.79 92.01 -35.87
CA ALA A 77 -51.08 91.44 -34.57
C ALA A 77 -51.68 90.02 -34.70
N THR A 78 -52.60 89.81 -35.66
CA THR A 78 -53.13 88.48 -35.96
C THR A 78 -52.04 87.56 -36.48
N LEU A 79 -51.19 88.02 -37.41
CA LEU A 79 -50.08 87.22 -37.93
C LEU A 79 -49.08 86.83 -36.83
N LYS A 80 -48.80 87.73 -35.87
CA LYS A 80 -47.98 87.39 -34.69
C LYS A 80 -48.67 86.38 -33.78
N MET A 81 -49.96 86.52 -33.53
CA MET A 81 -50.72 85.53 -32.75
C MET A 81 -50.76 84.17 -33.44
N ASP A 82 -50.94 84.14 -34.77
CA ASP A 82 -50.95 82.91 -35.56
C ASP A 82 -49.57 82.22 -35.54
N ILE A 83 -48.48 83.00 -35.66
CA ILE A 83 -47.13 82.47 -35.51
C ILE A 83 -46.93 81.90 -34.09
N GLU A 84 -47.29 82.64 -33.04
CA GLU A 84 -47.17 82.14 -31.66
C GLU A 84 -48.04 80.91 -31.39
N GLN A 85 -49.20 80.79 -32.03
CA GLN A 85 -50.05 79.61 -31.96
C GLN A 85 -49.37 78.42 -32.65
N LEU A 86 -48.73 78.62 -33.81
CA LEU A 86 -47.94 77.58 -34.48
C LEU A 86 -46.73 77.12 -33.65
N TRP A 87 -46.07 78.04 -32.91
CA TRP A 87 -44.99 77.68 -32.00
C TRP A 87 -45.46 76.85 -30.79
N LYS A 88 -46.69 77.09 -30.33
CA LYS A 88 -47.27 76.39 -29.17
C LYS A 88 -48.05 75.12 -29.56
N ALA A 89 -48.35 74.94 -30.84
CA ALA A 89 -49.03 73.75 -31.34
C ALA A 89 -48.11 72.53 -31.19
N PRO A 90 -48.63 71.40 -30.65
CA PRO A 90 -47.85 70.17 -30.58
C PRO A 90 -47.55 69.68 -31.99
N LEU A 91 -46.30 69.27 -32.23
CA LEU A 91 -45.88 68.73 -33.51
C LEU A 91 -46.60 67.40 -33.77
N VAL A 92 -47.43 67.34 -34.80
CA VAL A 92 -48.14 66.11 -35.20
C VAL A 92 -47.17 65.25 -36.02
N GLU A 93 -47.18 63.92 -35.81
CA GLU A 93 -46.30 63.00 -36.55
C GLU A 93 -46.49 63.09 -38.07
N GLU A 94 -47.70 63.43 -38.51
CA GLU A 94 -48.05 63.69 -39.91
C GLU A 94 -47.30 64.91 -40.48
N ASP A 95 -47.11 65.98 -39.71
CA ASP A 95 -46.37 67.16 -40.17
C ASP A 95 -44.88 66.85 -40.38
N VAL A 96 -44.29 65.99 -39.54
CA VAL A 96 -42.90 65.56 -39.66
C VAL A 96 -42.70 64.69 -40.89
N THR A 97 -43.63 63.78 -41.17
CA THR A 97 -43.57 62.89 -42.34
C THR A 97 -43.74 63.64 -43.66
N MET A 98 -44.67 64.60 -43.71
CA MET A 98 -44.90 65.43 -44.91
C MET A 98 -43.68 66.30 -45.26
N HIS A 99 -42.90 66.75 -44.27
CA HIS A 99 -41.76 67.65 -44.47
C HIS A 99 -40.38 66.96 -44.49
N GLN A 100 -40.31 65.63 -44.56
CA GLN A 100 -39.03 64.88 -44.64
C GLN A 100 -38.16 65.25 -45.87
N HIS A 101 -38.75 65.87 -46.88
CA HIS A 101 -38.04 66.35 -48.07
C HIS A 101 -37.23 67.64 -47.82
N VAL A 102 -37.49 68.36 -46.73
CA VAL A 102 -36.78 69.59 -46.37
C VAL A 102 -35.33 69.28 -45.98
N ALA A 103 -34.37 69.98 -46.59
CA ALA A 103 -32.94 69.71 -46.42
C ALA A 103 -32.44 69.83 -44.96
N SER A 104 -32.98 70.76 -44.17
CA SER A 104 -32.66 70.91 -42.75
C SER A 104 -33.13 69.71 -41.93
N ILE A 105 -34.32 69.17 -42.20
CA ILE A 105 -34.87 68.00 -41.52
C ILE A 105 -34.04 66.75 -41.83
N ARG A 106 -33.64 66.54 -43.09
CA ARG A 106 -32.72 65.45 -43.46
C ARG A 106 -31.36 65.56 -42.76
N ARG A 107 -30.83 66.78 -42.64
CA ARG A 107 -29.57 67.01 -41.91
C ARG A 107 -29.72 66.70 -40.42
N ILE A 108 -30.84 67.08 -39.80
CA ILE A 108 -31.14 66.74 -38.40
C ILE A 108 -31.26 65.23 -38.22
N GLN A 109 -31.97 64.53 -39.11
CA GLN A 109 -32.10 63.07 -39.05
C GLN A 109 -30.76 62.37 -39.24
N SER A 110 -29.92 62.83 -40.16
CA SER A 110 -28.56 62.31 -40.36
C SER A 110 -27.69 62.51 -39.12
N LEU A 111 -27.73 63.69 -38.49
CA LEU A 111 -27.02 63.95 -37.24
C LEU A 111 -27.57 63.13 -36.07
N ALA A 112 -28.88 62.92 -36.01
CA ALA A 112 -29.52 62.08 -34.99
C ALA A 112 -29.08 60.62 -35.13
N MET A 113 -29.05 60.07 -36.35
CA MET A 113 -28.53 58.73 -36.61
C MET A 113 -27.04 58.62 -36.26
N GLN A 114 -26.25 59.64 -36.58
CA GLN A 114 -24.82 59.67 -36.22
C GLN A 114 -24.62 59.70 -34.70
N ALA A 115 -25.41 60.51 -33.98
CA ALA A 115 -25.37 60.57 -32.52
C ALA A 115 -25.81 59.24 -31.87
N GLN A 116 -26.83 58.59 -32.40
CA GLN A 116 -27.25 57.25 -31.97
C GLN A 116 -26.13 56.23 -32.20
N GLY A 117 -25.49 56.26 -33.37
CA GLY A 117 -24.34 55.40 -33.68
C GLY A 117 -23.19 55.57 -32.69
N TYR A 118 -22.83 56.81 -32.33
CA TYR A 118 -21.79 57.07 -31.31
C TYR A 118 -22.19 56.56 -29.93
N ALA A 119 -23.44 56.78 -29.50
CA ALA A 119 -23.93 56.29 -28.22
C ALA A 119 -23.88 54.75 -28.13
N ASP A 120 -24.15 54.06 -29.23
CA ASP A 120 -24.06 52.60 -29.27
C ASP A 120 -22.61 52.11 -29.30
N CYS A 121 -21.68 52.81 -29.96
CA CYS A 121 -20.25 52.55 -29.86
C CYS A 121 -19.74 52.67 -28.41
N ASP A 122 -20.16 53.71 -27.68
CA ASP A 122 -19.76 53.91 -26.28
C ASP A 122 -20.26 52.76 -25.39
N LYS A 123 -21.54 52.36 -25.54
CA LYS A 123 -22.09 51.19 -24.83
C LYS A 123 -21.32 49.91 -25.13
N LEU A 124 -20.94 49.68 -26.38
CA LEU A 124 -20.14 48.51 -26.77
C LEU A 124 -18.75 48.55 -26.15
N CYS A 125 -18.11 49.72 -26.08
CA CYS A 125 -16.83 49.89 -25.39
C CYS A 125 -16.94 49.60 -23.89
N GLU A 126 -18.02 50.01 -23.22
CA GLU A 126 -18.27 49.69 -21.82
C GLU A 126 -18.44 48.18 -21.60
N GLN A 127 -19.28 47.53 -22.41
CA GLN A 127 -19.47 46.08 -22.34
C GLN A 127 -18.17 45.30 -22.59
N TYR A 128 -17.34 45.75 -23.53
CA TYR A 128 -16.05 45.15 -23.80
C TYR A 128 -15.12 45.24 -22.58
N LYS A 129 -15.05 46.41 -21.93
CA LYS A 129 -14.27 46.61 -20.70
C LYS A 129 -14.77 45.73 -19.55
N GLU A 130 -16.09 45.60 -19.39
CA GLU A 130 -16.68 44.73 -18.38
C GLU A 130 -16.36 43.26 -18.62
N ASN A 131 -16.45 42.80 -19.87
CA ASN A 131 -16.11 41.43 -20.25
C ASN A 131 -14.61 41.16 -20.02
N GLN A 132 -13.74 42.08 -20.44
CA GLN A 132 -12.30 41.97 -20.19
C GLN A 132 -11.99 41.91 -18.67
N ALA A 133 -12.67 42.71 -17.85
CA ALA A 133 -12.51 42.67 -16.40
C ALA A 133 -13.02 41.35 -15.81
N ARG A 134 -14.11 40.78 -16.34
CA ARG A 134 -14.63 39.48 -15.92
C ARG A 134 -13.68 38.34 -16.28
N GLU A 135 -13.15 38.33 -17.50
CA GLU A 135 -12.15 37.35 -17.96
C GLU A 135 -10.86 37.44 -17.15
N ALA A 136 -10.37 38.65 -16.88
CA ALA A 136 -9.19 38.84 -16.04
C ALA A 136 -9.38 38.28 -14.62
N ARG A 137 -10.57 38.46 -14.03
CA ARG A 137 -10.92 37.87 -12.72
C ARG A 137 -10.98 36.35 -12.78
N TYR A 138 -11.57 35.80 -13.83
CA TYR A 138 -11.65 34.35 -14.02
C TYR A 138 -10.27 33.73 -14.17
N ASN A 139 -9.43 34.30 -15.04
CA ASN A 139 -8.05 33.84 -15.27
C ASN A 139 -7.24 33.89 -13.97
N LYS A 140 -7.33 35.01 -13.23
CA LYS A 140 -6.66 35.12 -11.93
C LYS A 140 -7.12 34.03 -10.95
N SER A 141 -8.42 33.81 -10.82
CA SER A 141 -8.94 32.75 -9.93
C SER A 141 -8.52 31.35 -10.38
N HIS A 142 -8.38 31.13 -11.69
CA HIS A 142 -7.91 29.87 -12.24
C HIS A 142 -6.42 29.66 -11.95
N ASP A 143 -5.60 30.68 -12.15
CA ASP A 143 -4.17 30.67 -11.84
C ASP A 143 -3.92 30.42 -10.34
N ASP A 144 -4.66 31.10 -9.46
CA ASP A 144 -4.59 30.89 -8.01
C ASP A 144 -4.90 29.42 -7.64
N ARG A 145 -5.88 28.80 -8.32
CA ARG A 145 -6.23 27.39 -8.11
C ARG A 145 -5.11 26.46 -8.58
N MET A 146 -4.54 26.71 -9.75
CA MET A 146 -3.43 25.94 -10.30
C MET A 146 -2.19 26.03 -9.40
N GLU A 147 -1.89 27.20 -8.85
CA GLU A 147 -0.79 27.38 -7.90
C GLU A 147 -1.02 26.62 -6.59
N GLN A 148 -2.25 26.61 -6.07
CA GLN A 148 -2.59 25.82 -4.89
C GLN A 148 -2.43 24.32 -5.13
N GLU A 149 -2.85 23.81 -6.29
CA GLU A 149 -2.66 22.40 -6.66
C GLU A 149 -1.18 22.06 -6.81
N ARG A 150 -0.40 22.92 -7.47
CA ARG A 150 1.07 22.79 -7.56
C ARG A 150 1.72 22.74 -6.18
N TYR A 151 1.32 23.63 -5.26
CA TYR A 151 1.87 23.66 -3.89
C TYR A 151 1.50 22.41 -3.10
N LYS A 152 0.25 21.92 -3.21
CA LYS A 152 -0.18 20.67 -2.58
C LYS A 152 0.63 19.48 -3.07
N GLU A 153 0.87 19.39 -4.38
CA GLU A 153 1.66 18.31 -4.96
C GLU A 153 3.12 18.38 -4.52
N LEU A 154 3.73 19.58 -4.54
CA LEU A 154 5.10 19.77 -4.05
C LEU A 154 5.24 19.40 -2.56
N LYS A 155 4.24 19.72 -1.73
CA LYS A 155 4.21 19.32 -0.33
C LYS A 155 4.09 17.81 -0.16
N ARG A 156 3.31 17.12 -1.00
CA ARG A 156 3.23 15.64 -1.01
C ARG A 156 4.56 15.02 -1.42
N CYS A 157 5.21 15.52 -2.47
CA CYS A 157 6.52 15.04 -2.90
C CYS A 157 7.58 15.22 -1.80
N ASN A 158 7.58 16.39 -1.12
CA ASN A 158 8.51 16.66 -0.03
C ASN A 158 8.28 15.72 1.16
N LYS A 159 7.03 15.50 1.58
CA LYS A 159 6.70 14.52 2.63
C LYS A 159 7.16 13.11 2.27
N ALA A 160 6.89 12.65 1.05
CA ALA A 160 7.34 11.34 0.59
C ALA A 160 8.88 11.24 0.58
N ARG A 161 9.59 12.33 0.27
CA ARG A 161 11.05 12.39 0.34
C ARG A 161 11.56 12.33 1.79
N GLU A 162 10.90 13.03 2.71
CA GLU A 162 11.21 13.00 4.14
C GLU A 162 10.97 11.61 4.74
N GLU A 163 9.84 10.98 4.43
CA GLU A 163 9.52 9.60 4.85
C GLU A 163 10.57 8.61 4.34
N LYS A 164 10.95 8.70 3.05
CA LYS A 164 12.04 7.87 2.50
C LYS A 164 13.36 8.09 3.23
N ARG A 165 13.68 9.34 3.59
CA ARG A 165 14.88 9.67 4.36
C ARG A 165 14.82 9.11 5.77
N LEU A 166 13.66 9.20 6.43
CA LEU A 166 13.45 8.64 7.77
C LEU A 166 13.62 7.12 7.75
N ASN A 167 12.97 6.43 6.82
CA ASN A 167 13.09 4.98 6.65
C ASN A 167 14.54 4.56 6.37
N ALA A 168 15.29 5.36 5.60
CA ALA A 168 16.71 5.10 5.35
C ALA A 168 17.57 5.28 6.62
N LEU A 169 17.26 6.26 7.46
CA LEU A 169 17.92 6.45 8.76
C LEU A 169 17.58 5.32 9.73
N GLU A 170 16.34 4.89 9.80
CA GLU A 170 15.91 3.74 10.61
C GLU A 170 16.62 2.45 10.18
N ALA A 171 16.68 2.19 8.87
CA ALA A 171 17.40 1.05 8.32
C ALA A 171 18.91 1.13 8.63
N ARG A 172 19.51 2.33 8.54
CA ARG A 172 20.91 2.54 8.94
C ARG A 172 21.12 2.23 10.43
N ASN A 173 20.26 2.75 11.31
CA ASN A 173 20.38 2.52 12.75
C ASN A 173 20.23 1.02 13.07
N ALA A 174 19.29 0.33 12.45
CA ALA A 174 19.13 -1.11 12.61
C ALA A 174 20.38 -1.91 12.17
N LEU A 175 21.06 -1.47 11.10
CA LEU A 175 22.32 -2.07 10.68
C LEU A 175 23.46 -1.75 11.65
N GLU A 176 23.54 -0.53 12.16
CA GLU A 176 24.51 -0.15 13.20
C GLU A 176 24.32 -1.01 14.47
N ASP A 177 23.07 -1.21 14.90
CA ASP A 177 22.75 -2.08 16.04
C ASP A 177 23.18 -3.54 15.78
N GLN A 178 22.90 -4.08 14.60
CA GLN A 178 23.35 -5.43 14.23
C GLN A 178 24.88 -5.56 14.21
N ILE A 179 25.59 -4.53 13.73
CA ILE A 179 27.06 -4.51 13.74
C ILE A 179 27.56 -4.50 15.19
N ASN A 180 26.98 -3.66 16.04
CA ASN A 180 27.34 -3.56 17.45
C ASN A 180 27.06 -4.88 18.20
N GLU A 181 25.94 -5.54 17.92
CA GLU A 181 25.63 -6.87 18.48
C GLU A 181 26.63 -7.94 18.04
N ARG A 182 27.02 -7.95 16.76
CA ARG A 182 28.06 -8.87 16.26
C ARG A 182 29.40 -8.62 16.93
N GLN A 183 29.78 -7.37 17.14
CA GLN A 183 31.01 -7.01 17.86
C GLN A 183 30.95 -7.48 19.32
N LYS A 184 29.83 -7.27 20.03
CA LYS A 184 29.64 -7.79 21.40
C LYS A 184 29.76 -9.31 21.46
N LYS A 185 29.12 -10.03 20.54
CA LYS A 185 29.25 -11.49 20.45
C LYS A 185 30.69 -11.94 20.24
N LYS A 186 31.41 -11.27 19.34
CA LYS A 186 32.83 -11.55 19.10
C LYS A 186 33.68 -11.36 20.36
N ILE A 187 33.45 -10.27 21.10
CA ILE A 187 34.14 -10.01 22.38
C ILE A 187 33.84 -11.13 23.38
N TRP A 188 32.58 -11.54 23.55
CA TRP A 188 32.22 -12.64 24.45
C TRP A 188 32.85 -13.98 24.06
N GLU A 189 32.92 -14.28 22.76
CA GLU A 189 33.61 -15.48 22.26
C GLU A 189 35.12 -15.43 22.54
N GLU A 190 35.76 -14.27 22.38
CA GLU A 190 37.18 -14.07 22.70
C GLU A 190 37.43 -14.18 24.20
N GLU A 191 36.58 -13.60 25.04
CA GLU A 191 36.62 -13.74 26.50
C GLU A 191 36.42 -15.20 26.94
N ALA A 192 35.49 -15.93 26.34
CA ALA A 192 35.27 -17.34 26.61
C ALA A 192 36.51 -18.19 26.24
N LYS A 193 37.10 -17.95 25.07
CA LYS A 193 38.36 -18.60 24.66
C LYS A 193 39.51 -18.28 25.62
N ALA A 194 39.60 -17.04 26.11
CA ALA A 194 40.63 -16.65 27.08
C ALA A 194 40.42 -17.37 28.44
N LEU A 195 39.18 -17.51 28.90
CA LEU A 195 38.84 -18.25 30.11
C LEU A 195 39.16 -19.75 29.97
N GLU A 196 38.81 -20.36 28.84
CA GLU A 196 39.16 -21.75 28.53
C GLU A 196 40.68 -21.94 28.47
N GLY A 197 41.39 -21.05 27.78
CA GLY A 197 42.86 -21.05 27.74
C GLY A 197 43.49 -20.97 29.13
N SER A 198 42.96 -20.10 30.00
CA SER A 198 43.40 -19.99 31.40
C SER A 198 43.13 -21.28 32.19
N ARG A 199 41.96 -21.91 32.02
CA ARG A 199 41.63 -23.20 32.66
C ARG A 199 42.54 -24.32 32.20
N VAL A 200 42.82 -24.41 30.90
CA VAL A 200 43.74 -25.39 30.32
C VAL A 200 45.15 -25.18 30.88
N LEU A 201 45.62 -23.94 30.97
CA LEU A 201 46.92 -23.64 31.57
C LEU A 201 46.99 -24.04 33.05
N GLN A 202 45.94 -23.80 33.83
CA GLN A 202 45.86 -24.25 35.22
C GLN A 202 45.87 -25.78 35.34
N MET A 203 45.18 -26.47 34.43
CA MET A 203 45.22 -27.94 34.34
C MET A 203 46.63 -28.45 34.06
N TYR A 204 47.34 -27.87 33.09
CA TYR A 204 48.73 -28.24 32.82
C TYR A 204 49.65 -28.00 34.02
N LYS A 205 49.51 -26.86 34.71
CA LYS A 205 50.28 -26.60 35.95
C LYS A 205 50.02 -27.64 37.04
N LYS A 206 48.76 -28.09 37.19
CA LYS A 206 48.41 -29.18 38.12
C LYS A 206 49.07 -30.49 37.71
N TYR A 207 48.99 -30.87 36.42
CA TYR A 207 49.64 -32.08 35.93
C TYR A 207 51.15 -32.05 36.08
N GLU A 208 51.81 -30.92 35.81
CA GLU A 208 53.25 -30.76 36.06
C GLU A 208 53.60 -30.95 37.54
N ALA A 209 52.78 -30.41 38.46
CA ALA A 209 52.98 -30.60 39.89
C ALA A 209 52.77 -32.06 40.31
N GLU A 210 51.74 -32.73 39.78
CA GLU A 210 51.47 -34.15 40.02
C GLU A 210 52.59 -35.06 39.50
N GLU A 211 53.11 -34.79 38.30
CA GLU A 211 54.24 -35.53 37.72
C GLU A 211 55.53 -35.34 38.54
N LYS A 212 55.81 -34.11 39.01
CA LYS A 212 56.92 -33.87 39.95
C LYS A 212 56.75 -34.68 41.23
N MET A 213 55.56 -34.67 41.83
CA MET A 213 55.27 -35.45 43.05
C MET A 213 55.39 -36.96 42.82
N LYS A 214 54.95 -37.48 41.66
CA LYS A 214 55.12 -38.91 41.31
C LYS A 214 56.59 -39.25 41.14
N ALA A 215 57.35 -38.42 40.43
CA ALA A 215 58.79 -38.62 40.23
C ALA A 215 59.55 -38.61 41.57
N GLU A 216 59.20 -37.70 42.49
CA GLU A 216 59.75 -37.67 43.85
C GLU A 216 59.40 -38.94 44.64
N LYS A 217 58.12 -39.36 44.64
CA LYS A 217 57.69 -40.62 45.28
C LYS A 217 58.42 -41.84 44.72
N GLN A 218 58.63 -41.90 43.40
CA GLN A 218 59.41 -42.96 42.77
C GLN A 218 60.87 -42.94 43.22
N ARG A 219 61.51 -41.76 43.26
CA ARG A 219 62.88 -41.62 43.78
C ARG A 219 62.99 -42.09 45.23
N ASP A 220 62.03 -41.73 46.07
CA ASP A 220 62.01 -42.15 47.48
C ASP A 220 61.75 -43.65 47.64
N SER A 221 60.87 -44.24 46.81
CA SER A 221 60.66 -45.68 46.75
C SER A 221 61.93 -46.43 46.34
N ILE A 222 62.63 -45.95 45.30
CA ILE A 222 63.91 -46.51 44.86
C ILE A 222 64.96 -46.44 45.97
N LYS A 223 65.08 -45.30 46.68
CA LYS A 223 65.98 -45.16 47.83
C LYS A 223 65.66 -46.16 48.95
N LYS A 224 64.38 -46.31 49.31
CA LYS A 224 63.94 -47.29 50.33
C LYS A 224 64.25 -48.72 49.91
N ASN A 225 63.99 -49.07 48.66
CA ASN A 225 64.30 -50.39 48.11
C ASN A 225 65.81 -50.67 48.11
N LEU A 226 66.65 -49.69 47.74
CA LEU A 226 68.11 -49.81 47.81
C LEU A 226 68.60 -50.08 49.25
N VAL A 227 68.05 -49.38 50.24
CA VAL A 227 68.37 -49.61 51.66
C VAL A 227 67.96 -51.02 52.08
N GLN A 228 66.77 -51.49 51.69
CA GLN A 228 66.33 -52.85 51.98
C GLN A 228 67.24 -53.90 51.34
N ILE A 229 67.60 -53.74 50.07
CA ILE A 229 68.53 -54.64 49.35
C ILE A 229 69.89 -54.67 50.05
N ARG A 230 70.39 -53.53 50.51
CA ARG A 230 71.64 -53.47 51.25
C ARG A 230 71.54 -54.25 52.56
N GLN A 231 70.49 -54.05 53.34
CA GLN A 231 70.27 -54.76 54.61
C GLN A 231 70.10 -56.27 54.40
N THR A 232 69.39 -56.72 53.37
CA THR A 232 69.24 -58.15 53.07
C THR A 232 70.55 -58.77 52.61
N ASN A 233 71.35 -58.06 51.81
CA ASN A 233 72.68 -58.51 51.41
C ASN A 233 73.64 -58.62 52.60
N GLU A 234 73.64 -57.64 53.51
CA GLU A 234 74.43 -57.70 54.75
C GLU A 234 74.03 -58.90 55.61
N ARG A 235 72.72 -59.16 55.78
CA ARG A 235 72.21 -60.36 56.48
C ARG A 235 72.62 -61.67 55.79
N LEU A 236 72.58 -61.72 54.47
CA LEU A 236 73.01 -62.91 53.71
C LEU A 236 74.51 -63.16 53.87
N GLN A 237 75.33 -62.10 53.87
CA GLN A 237 76.76 -62.23 54.13
C GLN A 237 77.03 -62.75 55.54
N SER A 238 76.34 -62.23 56.56
CA SER A 238 76.48 -62.74 57.93
C SER A 238 76.05 -64.20 58.06
N HIS A 239 74.95 -64.60 57.41
CA HIS A 239 74.50 -66.00 57.40
C HIS A 239 75.50 -66.93 56.70
N LYS A 240 76.04 -66.51 55.55
CA LYS A 240 77.07 -67.29 54.84
C LYS A 240 78.34 -67.43 55.66
N ALA A 241 78.79 -66.36 56.33
CA ALA A 241 79.94 -66.40 57.22
C ALA A 241 79.71 -67.38 58.39
N ALA A 242 78.55 -67.30 59.04
CA ALA A 242 78.17 -68.22 60.12
C ALA A 242 78.10 -69.69 59.65
N GLU A 243 77.62 -69.94 58.43
CA GLU A 243 77.58 -71.28 57.84
C GLU A 243 78.99 -71.82 57.55
N ILE A 244 79.90 -70.97 57.06
CA ILE A 244 81.31 -71.32 56.85
C ILE A 244 81.97 -71.67 58.18
N ASP A 245 81.76 -70.86 59.22
CA ASP A 245 82.35 -71.12 60.54
C ASP A 245 81.79 -72.39 61.19
N ARG A 246 80.49 -72.65 61.03
CA ARG A 246 79.86 -73.91 61.44
C ARG A 246 80.46 -75.11 60.70
N LYS A 247 80.63 -75.02 59.37
CA LYS A 247 81.27 -76.08 58.58
C LYS A 247 82.71 -76.34 59.03
N LYS A 248 83.50 -75.30 59.27
CA LYS A 248 84.86 -75.44 59.83
C LYS A 248 84.86 -76.14 61.19
N TYR A 249 83.91 -75.81 62.05
CA TYR A 249 83.75 -76.47 63.36
C TYR A 249 83.38 -77.95 63.22
N GLU A 250 82.38 -78.27 62.39
CA GLU A 250 81.95 -79.64 62.10
C GLU A 250 83.08 -80.46 61.44
N GLU A 251 83.81 -79.88 60.48
CA GLU A 251 84.99 -80.50 59.87
C GLU A 251 86.11 -80.74 60.90
N GLY A 252 86.36 -79.79 61.80
CA GLY A 252 87.31 -79.94 62.90
C GLY A 252 86.93 -81.10 63.82
N MET A 253 85.65 -81.21 64.17
CA MET A 253 85.12 -82.31 64.97
C MET A 253 85.23 -83.66 64.26
N MET A 254 84.89 -83.72 62.98
CA MET A 254 85.02 -84.92 62.16
C MET A 254 86.48 -85.37 62.04
N ARG A 255 87.42 -84.43 61.85
CA ARG A 255 88.86 -84.74 61.83
C ARG A 255 89.34 -85.29 63.18
N ALA A 256 88.90 -84.71 64.29
CA ALA A 256 89.24 -85.19 65.63
C ALA A 256 88.68 -86.61 65.89
N PHE A 257 87.42 -86.84 65.51
CA PHE A 257 86.78 -88.15 65.60
C PHE A 257 87.49 -89.20 64.73
N LEU A 258 87.84 -88.86 63.49
CA LEU A 258 88.58 -89.77 62.59
C LEU A 258 89.98 -90.08 63.10
N ARG A 259 90.71 -89.11 63.66
CA ARG A 259 92.02 -89.36 64.30
C ARG A 259 91.89 -90.29 65.49
N ARG A 260 90.90 -90.07 66.35
CA ARG A 260 90.62 -90.94 67.50
C ARG A 260 90.25 -92.35 67.05
N LYS A 261 89.35 -92.47 66.08
CA LYS A 261 88.97 -93.76 65.50
C LYS A 261 90.14 -94.48 64.84
N ALA A 262 91.00 -93.76 64.12
CA ALA A 262 92.22 -94.32 63.53
C ALA A 262 93.18 -94.83 64.62
N SER A 263 93.37 -94.09 65.72
CA SER A 263 94.19 -94.57 66.85
C SER A 263 93.57 -95.79 67.56
N GLU A 264 92.25 -95.83 67.71
CA GLU A 264 91.52 -96.98 68.29
C GLU A 264 91.54 -98.19 67.34
N ASP A 265 91.49 -97.97 66.03
CA ASP A 265 91.59 -99.02 65.01
C ASP A 265 93.04 -99.53 64.87
N GLU A 266 94.06 -98.68 65.02
CA GLU A 266 95.46 -99.11 65.12
C GLU A 266 95.73 -99.93 66.38
N ALA A 267 95.17 -99.52 67.53
CA ALA A 267 95.22 -100.31 68.76
C ALA A 267 94.53 -101.68 68.56
N ARG A 268 93.32 -101.69 68.00
CA ARG A 268 92.60 -102.94 67.68
C ARG A 268 93.30 -103.79 66.61
N ARG A 269 94.01 -103.20 65.65
CA ARG A 269 94.82 -103.96 64.66
C ARG A 269 96.03 -104.61 65.32
N LYS A 270 96.69 -103.94 66.26
CA LYS A 270 97.78 -104.54 67.05
C LYS A 270 97.27 -105.71 67.90
N GLU A 271 96.14 -105.52 68.59
CA GLU A 271 95.47 -106.59 69.35
C GLU A 271 94.99 -107.74 68.44
N LYS A 272 94.42 -107.43 67.27
CA LYS A 272 94.00 -108.45 66.29
C LYS A 272 95.17 -109.18 65.65
N LEU A 273 96.30 -108.54 65.36
CA LEU A 273 97.48 -109.23 64.84
C LEU A 273 98.06 -110.22 65.87
N GLU A 274 97.98 -109.92 67.17
CA GLU A 274 98.33 -110.87 68.24
C GLU A 274 97.33 -112.02 68.32
N LEU A 275 96.04 -111.70 68.16
CA LEU A 275 94.93 -112.66 68.21
C LEU A 275 94.83 -113.53 66.93
N ASP A 276 95.22 -113.02 65.77
CA ASP A 276 95.16 -113.68 64.46
C ASP A 276 96.34 -114.64 64.29
N LYS A 277 97.51 -114.36 64.88
CA LYS A 277 98.57 -115.36 65.04
C LYS A 277 98.11 -116.57 65.89
N LEU A 278 97.25 -116.33 66.88
CA LEU A 278 96.61 -117.35 67.71
C LEU A 278 95.47 -118.09 66.97
N LYS A 279 94.76 -117.39 66.08
CA LYS A 279 93.59 -117.93 65.35
C LYS A 279 93.94 -118.59 64.01
N GLU A 280 94.99 -118.20 63.29
CA GLU A 280 95.45 -118.88 62.05
C GLU A 280 95.75 -120.36 62.30
N GLN A 281 96.26 -120.70 63.50
CA GLN A 281 96.48 -122.08 63.94
C GLN A 281 95.17 -122.87 64.14
N GLN A 282 94.04 -122.18 64.38
CA GLN A 282 92.72 -122.78 64.58
C GLN A 282 91.81 -122.68 63.33
N PHE A 283 92.00 -121.67 62.48
CA PHE A 283 91.15 -121.34 61.32
C PHE A 283 91.45 -122.19 60.08
N ALA A 284 92.67 -122.73 59.94
CA ALA A 284 92.98 -123.75 58.95
C ALA A 284 92.10 -125.02 59.09
N LYS A 285 91.57 -125.30 60.30
CA LYS A 285 90.69 -126.44 60.58
C LYS A 285 89.21 -126.17 60.32
N LEU A 286 88.78 -124.90 60.19
CA LEU A 286 87.36 -124.53 60.07
C LEU A 286 86.94 -124.13 58.64
N CYS A 287 87.87 -123.62 57.81
CA CYS A 287 87.62 -123.27 56.41
C CYS A 287 87.18 -124.43 55.49
N ALA A 288 87.36 -125.69 55.92
CA ALA A 288 86.84 -126.85 55.19
C ALA A 288 85.31 -127.01 55.29
N LYS A 289 84.61 -126.30 56.19
CA LYS A 289 83.21 -126.61 56.53
C LYS A 289 82.14 -125.58 56.13
N GLN A 290 82.49 -124.39 55.63
CA GLN A 290 81.49 -123.31 55.48
C GLN A 290 81.43 -122.61 54.09
N GLN A 291 81.89 -123.26 53.02
CA GLN A 291 81.66 -122.77 51.64
C GLN A 291 80.28 -123.17 51.04
N LYS A 292 79.33 -123.69 51.84
CA LYS A 292 78.10 -124.36 51.34
C LYS A 292 76.77 -123.61 51.48
N THR A 293 76.67 -122.39 52.03
CA THR A 293 75.33 -121.82 52.36
C THR A 293 75.22 -120.29 52.30
N SER A 294 75.21 -119.67 51.12
CA SER A 294 74.84 -118.23 51.01
C SER A 294 74.39 -117.79 49.61
N ASP A 295 73.31 -118.37 49.07
CA ASP A 295 72.73 -117.97 47.76
C ASP A 295 71.18 -117.86 47.78
N THR A 296 70.61 -117.10 48.73
CA THR A 296 69.14 -116.91 48.81
C THR A 296 68.72 -115.47 49.18
N ARG A 297 68.90 -114.50 48.26
CA ARG A 297 68.34 -113.12 48.39
C ARG A 297 67.74 -112.51 47.10
N SER A 298 67.59 -113.25 46.00
CA SER A 298 67.17 -112.68 44.71
C SER A 298 65.66 -112.60 44.45
N PHE A 299 64.80 -113.06 45.37
CA PHE A 299 63.37 -113.23 45.10
C PHE A 299 62.45 -112.08 45.58
N GLU A 300 62.94 -111.11 46.36
CA GLU A 300 62.09 -110.07 46.97
C GLU A 300 61.89 -108.81 46.11
N ASP A 301 62.71 -108.58 45.07
CA ASP A 301 62.66 -107.36 44.25
C ASP A 301 61.64 -107.40 43.10
N GLU A 302 61.20 -108.59 42.68
CA GLU A 302 60.31 -108.77 41.52
C GLU A 302 58.86 -108.33 41.79
N ILE A 303 58.41 -108.39 43.04
CA ILE A 303 57.02 -108.08 43.44
C ILE A 303 56.77 -106.56 43.56
N ARG A 304 57.82 -105.77 43.82
CA ARG A 304 57.71 -104.31 43.98
C ARG A 304 57.49 -103.58 42.65
N ALA A 305 58.03 -104.12 41.54
CA ALA A 305 57.92 -103.53 40.22
C ALA A 305 56.51 -103.62 39.61
N LYS A 306 55.76 -104.70 39.87
CA LYS A 306 54.42 -104.91 39.28
C LYS A 306 53.35 -103.96 39.85
N ARG A 307 53.41 -103.63 41.15
CA ARG A 307 52.43 -102.72 41.80
C ARG A 307 52.54 -101.25 41.36
N ALA A 308 53.71 -100.79 40.92
CA ALA A 308 53.91 -99.42 40.46
C ALA A 308 53.30 -99.18 39.07
N TYR A 309 53.26 -100.22 38.22
CA TYR A 309 52.76 -100.13 36.85
C TYR A 309 51.22 -100.03 36.80
N GLU A 310 50.52 -100.81 37.63
CA GLU A 310 49.05 -100.79 37.73
C GLU A 310 48.51 -99.44 38.27
N ALA A 311 49.23 -98.79 39.19
CA ALA A 311 48.84 -97.48 39.73
C ALA A 311 48.95 -96.34 38.70
N MET A 312 49.89 -96.44 37.75
CA MET A 312 50.05 -95.45 36.68
C MET A 312 48.91 -95.55 35.66
N GLU A 313 48.50 -96.77 35.31
CA GLU A 313 47.45 -97.01 34.30
C GLU A 313 46.09 -96.45 34.74
N MET A 314 45.73 -96.65 36.01
CA MET A 314 44.49 -96.13 36.60
C MET A 314 44.44 -94.59 36.65
N ARG A 315 45.58 -93.93 36.79
CA ARG A 315 45.67 -92.46 36.78
C ARG A 315 45.47 -91.88 35.38
N LEU A 316 45.95 -92.59 34.35
CA LEU A 316 45.81 -92.15 32.96
C LEU A 316 44.33 -92.19 32.51
N ARG A 317 43.64 -93.30 32.79
CA ARG A 317 42.21 -93.47 32.44
C ARG A 317 41.32 -92.38 33.05
N ARG A 318 41.54 -92.02 34.33
CA ARG A 318 40.80 -90.93 35.00
C ARG A 318 41.02 -89.55 34.37
N LYS A 319 42.21 -89.30 33.80
CA LYS A 319 42.53 -88.02 33.15
C LYS A 319 41.81 -87.88 31.80
N GLU A 320 41.70 -88.97 31.05
CA GLU A 320 40.98 -89.00 29.77
C GLU A 320 39.48 -88.78 29.95
N ASP A 321 38.88 -89.35 30.99
CA ASP A 321 37.45 -89.16 31.29
C ASP A 321 37.12 -87.71 31.68
N LEU A 322 37.98 -87.05 32.47
CA LEU A 322 37.81 -85.65 32.82
C LEU A 322 37.89 -84.73 31.59
N GLN A 323 38.82 -84.99 30.66
CA GLN A 323 38.96 -84.22 29.42
C GLN A 323 37.73 -84.36 28.51
N LYS A 324 37.13 -85.56 28.43
CA LYS A 324 35.89 -85.77 27.68
C LYS A 324 34.71 -84.99 28.27
N ILE A 325 34.63 -84.90 29.60
CA ILE A 325 33.58 -84.12 30.29
C ILE A 325 33.77 -82.62 30.07
N GLU A 326 35.01 -82.12 30.14
CA GLU A 326 35.33 -80.71 29.87
C GLU A 326 34.99 -80.32 28.43
N LEU A 327 35.32 -81.17 27.45
CA LEU A 327 34.99 -80.94 26.05
C LEU A 327 33.48 -80.85 25.82
N ARG A 328 32.69 -81.75 26.43
CA ARG A 328 31.21 -81.70 26.35
C ARG A 328 30.65 -80.41 26.94
N LYS A 329 31.15 -79.97 28.09
CA LYS A 329 30.73 -78.70 28.73
C LYS A 329 31.09 -77.49 27.88
N ALA A 330 32.24 -77.51 27.21
CA ALA A 330 32.65 -76.42 26.32
C ALA A 330 31.74 -76.32 25.08
N ILE A 331 31.41 -77.45 24.45
CA ILE A 331 30.49 -77.48 23.29
C ILE A 331 29.10 -76.97 23.68
N GLN A 332 28.60 -77.35 24.86
CA GLN A 332 27.27 -76.95 25.33
C GLN A 332 27.20 -75.44 25.60
N ARG A 333 28.23 -74.86 26.25
CA ARG A 333 28.32 -73.39 26.44
C ARG A 333 28.32 -72.62 25.12
N VAL A 334 29.09 -73.08 24.13
CA VAL A 334 29.14 -72.42 22.81
C VAL A 334 27.78 -72.48 22.11
N SER A 335 27.02 -73.57 22.28
CA SER A 335 25.65 -73.69 21.76
C SER A 335 24.71 -72.72 22.44
N ASP A 336 24.74 -72.64 23.78
CA ASP A 336 23.88 -71.75 24.56
C ASP A 336 24.18 -70.27 24.23
N ASP A 337 25.46 -69.87 24.22
CA ASP A 337 25.90 -68.51 23.84
C ASP A 337 25.44 -68.15 22.42
N ARG A 338 25.46 -69.11 21.50
CA ARG A 338 24.99 -68.90 20.12
C ARG A 338 23.47 -68.69 20.07
N THR A 339 22.70 -69.39 20.87
CA THR A 339 21.25 -69.19 20.94
C THR A 339 20.90 -67.83 21.55
N GLU A 340 21.59 -67.42 22.62
CA GLU A 340 21.42 -66.10 23.24
C GLU A 340 21.77 -64.98 22.26
N GLN A 341 22.87 -65.11 21.52
CA GLN A 341 23.26 -64.14 20.49
C GLN A 341 22.21 -64.00 19.38
N ILE A 342 21.60 -65.11 18.95
CA ILE A 342 20.55 -65.10 17.91
C ILE A 342 19.29 -64.41 18.45
N GLN A 343 18.86 -64.74 19.68
CA GLN A 343 17.70 -64.12 20.32
C GLN A 343 17.90 -62.62 20.50
N LEU A 344 19.09 -62.20 20.93
CA LEU A 344 19.42 -60.79 21.12
C LEU A 344 19.43 -60.02 19.79
N ARG A 345 19.98 -60.62 18.71
CA ARG A 345 19.91 -60.03 17.36
C ARG A 345 18.48 -59.95 16.83
N GLN A 346 17.64 -60.96 17.09
CA GLN A 346 16.23 -60.93 16.70
C GLN A 346 15.46 -59.84 17.47
N ALA A 347 15.71 -59.69 18.78
CA ALA A 347 15.11 -58.65 19.59
C ALA A 347 15.51 -57.23 19.12
N LEU A 348 16.77 -57.03 18.73
CA LEU A 348 17.23 -55.76 18.15
C LEU A 348 16.56 -55.47 16.81
N ARG A 349 16.49 -56.45 15.90
CA ARG A 349 15.78 -56.30 14.62
C ARG A 349 14.30 -55.96 14.80
N ASN A 350 13.63 -56.55 15.78
CA ASN A 350 12.23 -56.24 16.07
C ASN A 350 12.08 -54.82 16.61
N LYS A 351 12.97 -54.36 17.49
CA LYS A 351 12.99 -52.97 17.97
C LYS A 351 13.23 -51.96 16.84
N GLU A 352 14.12 -52.27 15.90
CA GLU A 352 14.36 -51.45 14.70
C GLU A 352 13.10 -51.36 13.83
N LYS A 353 12.44 -52.50 13.54
CA LYS A 353 11.17 -52.52 12.81
C LYS A 353 10.06 -51.74 13.52
N ASP A 354 9.96 -51.85 14.85
CA ASP A 354 8.99 -51.08 15.63
C ASP A 354 9.29 -49.57 15.60
N ALA A 355 10.56 -49.18 15.55
CA ALA A 355 10.97 -47.78 15.39
C ALA A 355 10.66 -47.26 13.98
N GLU A 356 10.96 -48.04 12.94
CA GLU A 356 10.64 -47.71 11.54
C GLU A 356 9.13 -47.58 11.32
N THR A 357 8.33 -48.49 11.86
CA THR A 357 6.86 -48.42 11.74
C THR A 357 6.29 -47.20 12.47
N LYS A 358 6.84 -46.79 13.61
CA LYS A 358 6.46 -45.55 14.30
C LYS A 358 6.83 -44.30 13.50
N LEU A 359 8.05 -44.27 12.95
CA LEU A 359 8.50 -43.18 12.07
C LEU A 359 7.63 -43.06 10.83
N ASN A 360 7.30 -44.18 10.18
CA ASN A 360 6.42 -44.19 9.01
C ASN A 360 5.01 -43.71 9.36
N LYS A 361 4.45 -44.09 10.52
CA LYS A 361 3.15 -43.57 10.99
C LYS A 361 3.18 -42.06 11.19
N LEU A 362 4.21 -41.53 11.87
CA LEU A 362 4.42 -40.10 12.06
C LEU A 362 4.56 -39.37 10.70
N SER A 363 5.30 -39.94 9.76
CA SER A 363 5.45 -39.39 8.41
C SER A 363 4.09 -39.30 7.69
N MET A 364 3.29 -40.37 7.73
CA MET A 364 1.96 -40.41 7.12
C MET A 364 0.98 -39.44 7.79
N GLU A 365 1.09 -39.24 9.11
CA GLU A 365 0.29 -38.25 9.85
C GLU A 365 0.67 -36.82 9.46
N MET A 366 1.97 -36.50 9.37
CA MET A 366 2.42 -35.19 8.89
C MET A 366 2.01 -34.92 7.45
N GLU A 367 2.08 -35.92 6.56
CA GLU A 367 1.60 -35.79 5.18
C GLU A 367 0.09 -35.53 5.13
N LYS A 368 -0.71 -36.24 5.94
CA LYS A 368 -2.16 -35.98 6.04
C LYS A 368 -2.46 -34.58 6.53
N GLU A 369 -1.76 -34.10 7.56
CA GLU A 369 -1.92 -32.73 8.05
C GLU A 369 -1.51 -31.68 7.00
N ALA A 370 -0.44 -31.93 6.23
CA ALA A 370 -0.01 -31.05 5.16
C ALA A 370 -1.05 -30.98 4.04
N VAL A 371 -1.61 -32.12 3.63
CA VAL A 371 -2.69 -32.19 2.64
C VAL A 371 -3.94 -31.47 3.15
N GLN A 372 -4.32 -31.66 4.42
CA GLN A 372 -5.48 -30.99 5.00
C GLN A 372 -5.29 -29.46 5.00
N LYS A 373 -4.13 -28.96 5.44
CA LYS A 373 -3.81 -27.52 5.38
C LYS A 373 -3.88 -26.98 3.96
N GLN A 374 -3.44 -27.76 2.97
CA GLN A 374 -3.53 -27.36 1.57
C GLN A 374 -4.98 -27.27 1.09
N VAL A 375 -5.83 -28.25 1.43
CA VAL A 375 -7.27 -28.22 1.14
C VAL A 375 -7.94 -27.01 1.80
N ASP A 376 -7.72 -26.80 3.10
CA ASP A 376 -8.29 -25.67 3.84
C ASP A 376 -7.87 -24.33 3.22
N SER A 377 -6.60 -24.20 2.80
CA SER A 377 -6.11 -22.99 2.12
C SER A 377 -6.79 -22.77 0.76
N MET A 378 -7.03 -23.85 0.00
CA MET A 378 -7.76 -23.78 -1.27
C MET A 378 -9.22 -23.39 -1.07
N GLU A 379 -9.87 -23.90 -0.02
CA GLU A 379 -11.25 -23.54 0.33
C GLU A 379 -11.35 -22.07 0.74
N ILE A 380 -10.44 -21.56 1.56
CA ILE A 380 -10.37 -20.13 1.91
C ILE A 380 -10.19 -19.28 0.64
N HIS A 381 -9.31 -19.69 -0.28
CA HIS A 381 -9.13 -18.99 -1.55
C HIS A 381 -10.39 -19.02 -2.42
N ARG A 382 -11.08 -20.15 -2.53
CA ARG A 382 -12.36 -20.26 -3.24
C ARG A 382 -13.43 -19.36 -2.63
N HIS A 383 -13.57 -19.36 -1.29
CA HIS A 383 -14.51 -18.49 -0.61
C HIS A 383 -14.23 -17.01 -0.85
N ARG A 384 -12.95 -16.59 -0.83
CA ARG A 384 -12.56 -15.21 -1.18
C ARG A 384 -12.91 -14.85 -2.63
N GLN A 385 -12.68 -15.76 -3.58
CA GLN A 385 -13.04 -15.55 -4.97
C GLN A 385 -14.56 -15.43 -5.16
N MET A 386 -15.35 -16.26 -4.48
CA MET A 386 -16.81 -16.20 -4.53
C MET A 386 -17.33 -14.88 -3.95
N ALA A 387 -16.84 -14.46 -2.78
CA ALA A 387 -17.20 -13.18 -2.17
C ALA A 387 -16.85 -11.98 -3.07
N TYR A 388 -15.67 -12.02 -3.72
CA TYR A 388 -15.28 -11.00 -4.68
C TYR A 388 -16.21 -10.96 -5.90
N ARG A 389 -16.60 -12.13 -6.42
CA ARG A 389 -17.55 -12.23 -7.53
C ARG A 389 -18.92 -11.66 -7.17
N GLU A 390 -19.43 -11.96 -5.97
CA GLU A 390 -20.69 -11.40 -5.48
C GLU A 390 -20.64 -9.87 -5.40
N GLN A 391 -19.55 -9.31 -4.86
CA GLN A 391 -19.35 -7.86 -4.82
C GLN A 391 -19.31 -7.24 -6.22
N LEU A 392 -18.65 -7.90 -7.18
CA LEU A 392 -18.61 -7.43 -8.56
C LEU A 392 -20.00 -7.45 -9.22
N GLU A 393 -20.77 -8.52 -9.01
CA GLU A 393 -22.14 -8.60 -9.50
C GLU A 393 -23.04 -7.53 -8.88
N GLU A 394 -22.86 -7.22 -7.60
CA GLU A 394 -23.57 -6.14 -6.92
C GLU A 394 -23.20 -4.76 -7.49
N GLN A 395 -21.92 -4.51 -7.76
CA GLN A 395 -21.48 -3.29 -8.44
C GLN A 395 -22.06 -3.16 -9.86
N ILE A 396 -22.12 -4.25 -10.62
CA ILE A 396 -22.74 -4.26 -11.96
C ILE A 396 -24.23 -3.92 -11.86
N ARG A 397 -24.96 -4.52 -10.91
CA ARG A 397 -26.38 -4.23 -10.68
C ARG A 397 -26.59 -2.76 -10.29
N ASN A 398 -25.79 -2.24 -9.36
CA ASN A 398 -25.88 -0.84 -8.91
C ASN A 398 -25.56 0.16 -10.03
N ASN A 399 -24.56 -0.14 -10.86
CA ASN A 399 -24.24 0.67 -12.04
C ASN A 399 -25.36 0.62 -13.09
N ALA A 400 -25.98 -0.55 -13.31
CA ALA A 400 -27.12 -0.67 -14.21
C ALA A 400 -28.34 0.12 -13.70
N LEU A 401 -28.63 0.07 -12.40
CA LEU A 401 -29.68 0.86 -11.76
C LEU A 401 -29.41 2.36 -11.90
N SER A 402 -28.18 2.80 -11.63
CA SER A 402 -27.79 4.21 -11.77
C SER A 402 -27.96 4.70 -13.21
N ARG A 403 -27.52 3.91 -14.21
CA ARG A 403 -27.72 4.23 -15.63
C ARG A 403 -29.21 4.35 -15.99
N ASN A 404 -30.05 3.46 -15.46
CA ASN A 404 -31.49 3.51 -15.70
C ASN A 404 -32.14 4.75 -15.05
N GLN A 405 -31.71 5.13 -13.84
CA GLN A 405 -32.14 6.35 -13.18
C GLN A 405 -31.73 7.61 -13.96
N THR A 406 -30.49 7.68 -14.46
CA THR A 406 -30.06 8.78 -15.33
C THR A 406 -30.92 8.88 -16.59
N LYS A 407 -31.18 7.76 -17.27
CA LYS A 407 -32.07 7.72 -18.44
C LYS A 407 -33.49 8.21 -18.12
N GLN A 408 -34.03 7.83 -16.95
CA GLN A 408 -35.34 8.32 -16.50
C GLN A 408 -35.34 9.82 -16.24
N ILE A 409 -34.29 10.34 -15.59
CA ILE A 409 -34.12 11.79 -15.35
C ILE A 409 -34.01 12.55 -16.68
N ASP A 410 -33.24 12.04 -17.63
CA ASP A 410 -33.09 12.65 -18.95
C ASP A 410 -34.42 12.67 -19.73
N ALA A 411 -35.21 11.60 -19.66
CA ALA A 411 -36.55 11.55 -20.23
C ALA A 411 -37.50 12.57 -19.56
N VAL A 412 -37.47 12.68 -18.23
CA VAL A 412 -38.24 13.68 -17.48
C VAL A 412 -37.81 15.10 -17.87
N ASN A 413 -36.51 15.36 -17.99
CA ASN A 413 -35.98 16.66 -18.41
C ASN A 413 -36.38 17.01 -19.85
N ALA A 414 -36.39 16.03 -20.76
CA ALA A 414 -36.86 16.23 -22.14
C ALA A 414 -38.34 16.63 -22.17
N THR A 415 -39.19 15.93 -21.41
CA THR A 415 -40.62 16.29 -21.31
C THR A 415 -40.84 17.65 -20.63
N TYR A 416 -39.99 18.02 -19.66
CA TYR A 416 -40.03 19.35 -19.02
C TYR A 416 -39.67 20.46 -20.02
N ARG A 417 -38.63 20.26 -20.84
CA ARG A 417 -38.25 21.21 -21.90
C ARG A 417 -39.38 21.41 -22.91
N GLN A 418 -40.03 20.32 -23.36
CA GLN A 418 -41.21 20.40 -24.23
C GLN A 418 -42.39 21.16 -23.57
N LYS A 419 -42.65 20.92 -22.28
CA LYS A 419 -43.68 21.67 -21.52
C LYS A 419 -43.34 23.15 -21.36
N LYS A 420 -42.06 23.51 -21.19
CA LYS A 420 -41.62 24.90 -21.12
C LYS A 420 -41.83 25.61 -22.46
N GLN A 421 -41.39 24.99 -23.55
CA GLN A 421 -41.51 25.53 -24.89
C GLN A 421 -42.97 25.73 -25.32
N THR A 422 -43.85 24.76 -25.02
CA THR A 422 -45.29 24.91 -25.29
C THR A 422 -45.92 26.06 -24.51
N LYS A 423 -45.53 26.29 -23.24
CA LYS A 423 -45.98 27.46 -22.46
C LYS A 423 -45.51 28.78 -23.06
N GLU A 424 -44.27 28.86 -23.51
CA GLU A 424 -43.70 30.06 -24.16
C GLU A 424 -44.46 30.39 -25.46
N CYS A 425 -44.76 29.38 -26.29
CA CYS A 425 -45.60 29.57 -27.48
C CYS A 425 -47.00 30.09 -27.14
N ILE A 426 -47.65 29.54 -26.09
CA ILE A 426 -48.97 30.00 -25.64
C ILE A 426 -48.92 31.46 -25.14
N ILE A 427 -47.88 31.84 -24.42
CA ILE A 427 -47.71 33.22 -23.93
C ILE A 427 -47.51 34.18 -25.11
N ALA A 428 -46.62 33.84 -26.05
CA ALA A 428 -46.38 34.64 -27.23
C ALA A 428 -47.65 34.82 -28.09
N GLU A 429 -48.46 33.78 -28.20
CA GLU A 429 -49.76 33.83 -28.90
C GLU A 429 -50.77 34.73 -28.20
N LYS A 430 -50.84 34.69 -26.86
CA LYS A 430 -51.68 35.62 -26.08
C LYS A 430 -51.23 37.06 -26.24
N VAL A 431 -49.92 37.32 -26.17
CA VAL A 431 -49.36 38.66 -26.40
C VAL A 431 -49.70 39.15 -27.81
N ARG A 432 -49.60 38.28 -28.83
CA ARG A 432 -49.99 38.59 -30.21
C ARG A 432 -51.48 38.97 -30.32
N GLN A 433 -52.36 38.24 -29.63
CA GLN A 433 -53.79 38.54 -29.62
C GLN A 433 -54.09 39.87 -28.89
N GLU A 434 -53.46 40.11 -27.73
CA GLU A 434 -53.61 41.37 -26.99
C GLU A 434 -53.07 42.58 -27.78
N THR A 435 -51.96 42.43 -28.49
CA THR A 435 -51.42 43.50 -29.35
C THR A 435 -52.32 43.74 -30.56
N LEU A 436 -52.84 42.69 -31.20
CA LEU A 436 -53.86 42.83 -32.25
C LEU A 436 -55.11 43.57 -31.73
N GLU A 437 -55.58 43.27 -30.51
CA GLU A 437 -56.71 43.96 -29.89
C GLU A 437 -56.39 45.43 -29.55
N LYS A 438 -55.19 45.72 -29.04
CA LYS A 438 -54.73 47.10 -28.79
C LYS A 438 -54.64 47.90 -30.09
N LEU A 439 -54.09 47.33 -31.15
CA LEU A 439 -53.96 47.97 -32.46
C LEU A 439 -55.33 48.17 -33.12
N ARG A 440 -56.28 47.26 -32.91
CA ARG A 440 -57.69 47.45 -33.30
C ARG A 440 -58.36 48.59 -32.54
N LYS A 441 -58.13 48.70 -31.22
CA LYS A 441 -58.62 49.83 -30.40
C LYS A 441 -57.99 51.17 -30.80
N GLN A 442 -56.79 51.14 -31.38
CA GLN A 442 -56.09 52.29 -31.95
C GLN A 442 -56.51 52.60 -33.41
N ASN A 443 -57.54 51.93 -33.96
CA ASN A 443 -58.07 52.11 -35.32
C ASN A 443 -57.05 51.85 -36.46
N VAL A 444 -56.09 50.95 -36.26
CA VAL A 444 -55.18 50.52 -37.34
C VAL A 444 -55.97 49.71 -38.40
N PRO A 445 -55.93 50.09 -39.70
CA PRO A 445 -56.64 49.37 -40.76
C PRO A 445 -56.25 47.90 -40.85
N GLU A 446 -57.24 47.01 -41.03
CA GLU A 446 -57.04 45.56 -40.89
C GLU A 446 -56.09 44.95 -41.94
N ILE A 447 -55.84 45.64 -43.05
CA ILE A 447 -54.89 45.25 -44.10
C ILE A 447 -53.46 45.13 -43.52
N TYR A 448 -53.06 46.04 -42.62
CA TYR A 448 -51.72 46.04 -42.00
C TYR A 448 -51.61 45.09 -40.81
N LEU A 449 -52.74 44.61 -40.30
CA LEU A 449 -52.77 43.60 -39.23
C LEU A 449 -52.73 42.17 -39.80
N LEU A 450 -52.85 41.99 -41.12
CA LEU A 450 -52.89 40.68 -41.78
C LEU A 450 -51.60 39.88 -41.54
N GLU A 451 -50.44 40.51 -41.57
CA GLU A 451 -49.16 39.82 -41.33
C GLU A 451 -49.03 39.36 -39.88
N LEU A 452 -49.31 40.25 -38.92
CA LEU A 452 -49.31 39.91 -37.50
C LEU A 452 -50.36 38.84 -37.17
N LYS A 453 -51.51 38.85 -37.88
CA LYS A 453 -52.60 37.86 -37.76
C LYS A 453 -52.23 36.51 -38.39
N ARG A 454 -51.42 36.49 -39.45
CA ARG A 454 -50.95 35.28 -40.14
C ARG A 454 -49.64 34.72 -39.59
N MET A 455 -48.96 35.46 -38.70
CA MET A 455 -47.73 35.02 -38.06
C MET A 455 -47.95 33.70 -37.30
N THR A 456 -47.28 32.65 -37.75
CA THR A 456 -47.29 31.34 -37.09
C THR A 456 -46.18 31.29 -36.06
N ILE A 457 -46.54 31.15 -34.79
CA ILE A 457 -45.57 30.90 -33.71
C ILE A 457 -45.25 29.40 -33.74
N SER A 458 -44.27 29.02 -34.56
CA SER A 458 -43.83 27.63 -34.70
C SER A 458 -43.13 27.13 -33.45
N GLN A 459 -43.21 25.82 -33.20
CA GLN A 459 -42.49 25.13 -32.12
C GLN A 459 -41.05 24.76 -32.49
N SER A 460 -40.53 25.22 -33.63
CA SER A 460 -39.29 24.72 -34.19
C SER A 460 -38.57 25.82 -34.96
N ASP A 461 -37.72 26.56 -34.26
CA ASP A 461 -36.56 27.24 -34.84
C ASP A 461 -35.40 27.09 -33.84
N THR A 462 -34.90 25.84 -33.76
CA THR A 462 -33.53 25.46 -33.38
C THR A 462 -33.16 24.21 -34.14
#